data_AF-A0A3D1P3E2-F1
#
_entry.id   AF-A0A3D1P3E2-F1
#
_cell.length_a   1.000
_cell.length_b   1.000
_cell.length_c   1.000
_cell.angle_alpha   90.00
_cell.angle_beta   90.00
_cell.angle_gamma   90.00
#
_symmetry.space_group_name_H-M   'P 1'
#
loop_
_entity.id
_entity.type
_entity.pdbx_description
1 polymer ?
#
loop_
_entity_poly.entity_id
_entity_poly.type
_entity_poly.pdbx_seq_one_letter_code
_entity_poly.pdbx_strand_id
1 'polypeptide(L)'
;MRRVAGIVFVSLVAACSTAPPIASTGTAPARTECSVSEADLIANRSLTWREFDQEAATPTSWRALMARECYDSAVRAYADYLVYGPIPVGERWQTSARFHLGQSLASAGRTDEAARMIATARRETEVGGLR
;
A
#
# COMPACT_ATOMS: atom_id res chain seq x y z
N MET A 1 29.07 -4.65 70.56
CA MET A 1 28.42 -5.94 70.93
C MET A 1 27.42 -6.30 69.84
N ARG A 2 27.41 -7.58 69.48
CA ARG A 2 26.74 -8.22 68.33
C ARG A 2 25.21 -8.11 68.38
N ARG A 3 24.57 -8.13 67.21
CA ARG A 3 23.54 -9.14 66.86
C ARG A 3 23.38 -9.24 65.34
N VAL A 4 23.50 -10.48 64.88
CA VAL A 4 23.31 -10.99 63.51
C VAL A 4 21.89 -11.54 63.43
N ALA A 5 21.20 -11.28 62.32
CA ALA A 5 20.04 -12.02 61.82
C ALA A 5 20.05 -11.79 60.29
N GLY A 6 20.19 -12.75 59.39
CA GLY A 6 19.90 -14.17 59.41
C GLY A 6 18.50 -14.41 58.85
N ILE A 7 18.40 -15.24 57.79
CA ILE A 7 17.19 -15.90 57.21
C ILE A 7 16.58 -15.16 56.00
N VAL A 8 16.24 -15.78 54.85
CA VAL A 8 16.41 -17.12 54.26
C VAL A 8 16.24 -16.94 52.74
N PHE A 9 17.05 -17.65 51.96
CA PHE A 9 16.90 -17.79 50.50
C PHE A 9 15.69 -18.69 50.21
N VAL A 10 14.70 -18.20 49.47
CA VAL A 10 13.65 -19.05 48.89
C VAL A 10 13.88 -19.13 47.39
N SER A 11 14.49 -20.24 46.97
CA SER A 11 14.63 -20.62 45.56
C SER A 11 13.27 -21.07 45.04
N LEU A 12 12.66 -20.31 44.14
CA LEU A 12 11.55 -20.79 43.33
C LEU A 12 12.10 -21.69 42.22
N VAL A 13 11.80 -22.98 42.31
CA VAL A 13 11.90 -23.94 41.21
C VAL A 13 10.54 -23.95 40.52
N ALA A 14 10.46 -23.50 39.27
CA ALA A 14 9.26 -23.61 38.45
C ALA A 14 9.58 -24.35 37.15
N ALA A 15 8.78 -25.37 36.89
CA ALA A 15 9.03 -26.50 36.03
C ALA A 15 9.12 -26.18 34.52
N CYS A 16 10.07 -26.82 33.84
CA CYS A 16 10.07 -26.94 32.38
C CYS A 16 8.94 -27.89 31.95
N SER A 17 7.86 -27.35 31.39
CA SER A 17 6.92 -28.12 30.59
C SER A 17 7.43 -28.20 29.15
N THR A 18 7.96 -29.35 28.75
CA THR A 18 8.28 -29.65 27.36
C THR A 18 7.00 -30.00 26.61
N ALA A 19 6.45 -29.05 25.86
CA ALA A 19 5.44 -29.31 24.85
C ALA A 19 6.11 -29.95 23.61
N PRO A 20 5.47 -30.92 22.93
CA PRO A 20 6.01 -31.51 21.70
C PRO A 20 5.96 -30.49 20.55
N PRO A 21 6.93 -30.51 19.62
CA PRO A 21 6.89 -29.67 18.44
C PRO A 21 5.80 -30.17 17.48
N ILE A 22 4.77 -29.35 17.27
CA ILE A 22 3.85 -29.53 16.15
C ILE A 22 4.63 -29.17 14.88
N ALA A 23 5.02 -30.17 14.11
CA ALA A 23 5.57 -29.97 12.78
C ALA A 23 4.46 -29.49 11.85
N SER A 24 4.33 -28.16 11.71
CA SER A 24 3.56 -27.57 10.62
C SER A 24 4.32 -27.77 9.32
N THR A 25 3.94 -28.77 8.54
CA THR A 25 4.18 -28.81 7.09
C THR A 25 3.24 -27.83 6.40
N GLY A 26 3.35 -26.55 6.77
CA GLY A 26 2.77 -25.47 6.01
C GLY A 26 3.69 -25.17 4.85
N THR A 27 3.39 -25.69 3.66
CA THR A 27 3.87 -25.07 2.42
C THR A 27 3.45 -23.60 2.48
N ALA A 28 4.42 -22.70 2.69
CA ALA A 28 4.17 -21.28 2.65
C ALA A 28 3.59 -20.94 1.27
N PRO A 29 2.46 -20.20 1.19
CA PRO A 29 1.91 -19.81 -0.10
C PRO A 29 2.97 -19.01 -0.88
N ALA A 30 3.14 -19.37 -2.15
CA ALA A 30 3.99 -18.62 -3.07
C ALA A 30 3.52 -17.15 -3.11
N ARG A 31 4.48 -16.22 -3.06
CA ARG A 31 4.27 -14.80 -2.75
C ARG A 31 3.13 -14.15 -3.54
N THR A 32 2.03 -13.94 -2.83
CA THR A 32 0.85 -13.10 -3.10
C THR A 32 1.19 -11.59 -3.11
N GLU A 33 2.46 -11.22 -2.99
CA GLU A 33 2.94 -9.90 -2.54
C GLU A 33 2.59 -8.72 -3.47
N CYS A 34 2.46 -8.98 -4.77
CA CYS A 34 2.07 -7.97 -5.76
C CYS A 34 0.71 -8.24 -6.39
N SER A 35 -0.12 -9.11 -5.84
CA SER A 35 -1.49 -9.28 -6.34
C SER A 35 -2.45 -8.26 -5.72
N VAL A 36 -3.44 -7.83 -6.50
CA VAL A 36 -4.55 -6.99 -6.03
C VAL A 36 -5.84 -7.74 -6.34
N SER A 37 -6.56 -8.11 -5.29
CA SER A 37 -7.84 -8.82 -5.39
C SER A 37 -8.99 -7.87 -5.74
N GLU A 38 -10.15 -8.40 -6.09
CA GLU A 38 -11.34 -7.56 -6.28
C GLU A 38 -11.78 -6.88 -4.98
N ALA A 39 -11.61 -7.54 -3.84
CA ALA A 39 -11.89 -6.95 -2.53
C ALA A 39 -10.99 -5.73 -2.25
N ASP A 40 -9.73 -5.80 -2.67
CA ASP A 40 -8.79 -4.67 -2.57
C ASP A 40 -9.22 -3.50 -3.46
N LEU A 41 -9.68 -3.79 -4.69
CA LEU A 41 -10.19 -2.76 -5.60
C LEU A 41 -11.44 -2.09 -5.00
N ILE A 42 -12.39 -2.87 -4.48
CA ILE A 42 -13.58 -2.35 -3.79
C ILE A 42 -13.20 -1.47 -2.59
N ALA A 43 -12.23 -1.90 -1.78
CA ALA A 43 -11.72 -1.11 -0.67
C ALA A 43 -11.11 0.21 -1.15
N ASN A 44 -10.30 0.18 -2.20
CA ASN A 44 -9.71 1.38 -2.79
C ASN A 44 -10.75 2.34 -3.36
N ARG A 45 -11.76 1.84 -4.09
CA ARG A 45 -12.88 2.65 -4.63
C ARG A 45 -13.65 3.39 -3.54
N SER A 46 -13.59 2.93 -2.30
CA SER A 46 -14.28 3.55 -1.16
C SER A 46 -13.48 4.69 -0.51
N LEU A 47 -12.22 4.89 -0.92
CA LEU A 47 -11.37 5.95 -0.40
C LEU A 47 -11.69 7.30 -1.06
N THR A 48 -11.51 8.38 -0.31
CA THR A 48 -11.45 9.73 -0.90
C THR A 48 -10.24 9.86 -1.83
N TRP A 49 -10.27 10.85 -2.73
CA TRP A 49 -9.15 11.13 -3.63
C TRP A 49 -7.83 11.29 -2.87
N ARG A 50 -7.83 11.99 -1.74
CA ARG A 50 -6.62 12.23 -0.95
C ARG A 50 -6.09 10.94 -0.33
N GLU A 51 -6.97 10.12 0.24
CA GLU A 51 -6.59 8.84 0.84
C GLU A 51 -6.01 7.87 -0.19
N PHE A 52 -6.65 7.78 -1.36
CA PHE A 52 -6.18 6.95 -2.46
C PHE A 52 -4.90 7.50 -3.09
N ASP A 53 -4.90 8.79 -3.45
CA ASP A 53 -3.90 9.37 -4.33
C ASP A 53 -2.73 10.05 -3.60
N GLN A 54 -2.81 10.33 -2.31
CA GLN A 54 -1.77 11.07 -1.58
C GLN A 54 -1.24 10.32 -0.35
N GLU A 55 -2.07 9.53 0.32
CA GLU A 55 -1.76 9.04 1.67
C GLU A 55 -1.39 7.55 1.75
N ALA A 56 -1.47 6.81 0.63
CA ALA A 56 -1.25 5.36 0.61
C ALA A 56 -2.11 4.62 1.66
N ALA A 57 -3.38 5.02 1.80
CA ALA A 57 -4.25 4.63 2.93
C ALA A 57 -4.50 3.12 3.06
N THR A 58 -4.27 2.34 2.00
CA THR A 58 -4.35 0.87 2.02
C THR A 58 -3.05 0.25 1.50
N PRO A 59 -2.71 -0.99 1.91
CA PRO A 59 -1.56 -1.71 1.38
C PRO A 59 -1.63 -2.00 -0.12
N THR A 60 -2.80 -1.83 -0.73
CA THR A 60 -3.10 -2.07 -2.15
C THR A 60 -3.48 -0.78 -2.89
N SER A 61 -3.30 0.38 -2.26
CA SER A 61 -3.32 1.67 -2.95
C SER A 61 -2.16 1.77 -3.94
N TRP A 62 -2.31 2.57 -4.99
CA TRP A 62 -1.30 2.68 -6.04
C TRP A 62 0.08 3.08 -5.47
N ARG A 63 0.13 4.02 -4.51
CA ARG A 63 1.39 4.50 -3.94
C ARG A 63 2.07 3.43 -3.08
N ALA A 64 1.30 2.67 -2.29
CA ALA A 64 1.85 1.55 -1.55
C ALA A 64 2.40 0.47 -2.50
N LEU A 65 1.70 0.18 -3.60
CA LEU A 65 2.15 -0.77 -4.61
C LEU A 65 3.41 -0.28 -5.34
N MET A 66 3.47 0.99 -5.73
CA MET A 66 4.67 1.60 -6.34
C MET A 66 5.88 1.52 -5.42
N ALA A 67 5.71 1.80 -4.12
CA ALA A 67 6.80 1.73 -3.14
C ALA A 67 7.36 0.31 -2.95
N ARG A 68 6.57 -0.72 -3.27
CA ARG A 68 7.00 -2.13 -3.26
C ARG A 68 7.35 -2.66 -4.64
N GLU A 69 7.48 -1.78 -5.63
CA GLU A 69 7.79 -2.14 -7.01
C GLU A 69 6.75 -3.05 -7.70
N CYS A 70 5.52 -3.09 -7.17
CA CYS A 70 4.39 -3.83 -7.73
C CYS A 70 3.71 -3.03 -8.85
N TYR A 71 4.46 -2.65 -9.88
CA TYR A 71 4.06 -1.62 -10.86
C TYR A 71 2.80 -1.97 -11.65
N ASP A 72 2.66 -3.20 -12.16
CA ASP A 72 1.44 -3.60 -12.90
C ASP A 72 0.19 -3.54 -12.03
N SER A 73 0.33 -3.93 -10.77
CA SER A 73 -0.77 -3.83 -9.81
C SER A 73 -1.07 -2.40 -9.41
N ALA A 74 -0.06 -1.53 -9.34
CA ALA A 74 -0.27 -0.10 -9.14
C ALA A 74 -1.07 0.48 -10.31
N VAL A 75 -0.71 0.14 -11.56
CA VAL A 75 -1.47 0.54 -12.75
C VAL A 75 -2.91 0.05 -12.68
N ARG A 76 -3.13 -1.23 -12.33
CA ARG A 76 -4.47 -1.80 -12.21
C ARG A 76 -5.30 -1.08 -11.15
N ALA A 77 -4.76 -0.89 -9.94
CA ALA A 77 -5.45 -0.20 -8.86
C ALA A 77 -5.78 1.26 -9.22
N TYR A 78 -4.86 1.95 -9.90
CA TYR A 78 -5.06 3.33 -10.34
C TYR A 78 -6.15 3.44 -11.42
N ALA A 79 -6.06 2.61 -12.47
CA ALA A 79 -7.04 2.62 -13.54
C ALA A 79 -8.45 2.29 -13.03
N ASP A 80 -8.55 1.31 -12.12
CA ASP A 80 -9.80 0.93 -11.50
C ASP A 80 -10.44 2.06 -10.68
N TYR A 81 -9.65 2.74 -9.84
CA TYR A 81 -10.12 3.88 -9.05
C TYR A 81 -10.63 5.03 -9.94
N LEU A 82 -9.96 5.31 -11.06
CA LEU A 82 -10.40 6.36 -11.99
C LEU A 82 -11.72 6.06 -12.68
N VAL A 83 -12.09 4.78 -12.81
CA VAL A 83 -13.34 4.36 -13.45
C VAL A 83 -14.48 4.24 -12.44
N TYR A 84 -14.21 3.69 -11.26
CA TYR A 84 -15.26 3.29 -10.30
C TYR A 84 -15.20 4.01 -8.96
N GLY A 85 -14.14 4.75 -8.68
CA GLY A 85 -14.00 5.55 -7.46
C GLY A 85 -14.85 6.82 -7.49
N PRO A 86 -14.93 7.53 -6.36
CA PRO A 86 -15.63 8.80 -6.29
C PRO A 86 -14.96 9.83 -7.20
N ILE A 87 -15.78 10.57 -7.95
CA ILE A 87 -15.29 11.69 -8.77
C ILE A 87 -14.82 12.81 -7.83
N PRO A 88 -13.52 13.16 -7.83
CA PRO A 88 -13.02 14.20 -6.95
C PRO A 88 -13.59 15.57 -7.36
N VAL A 89 -13.92 16.40 -6.38
CA VAL A 89 -14.25 17.81 -6.57
C VAL A 89 -13.03 18.68 -6.32
N GLY A 90 -12.77 19.63 -7.21
CA GLY A 90 -11.66 20.58 -7.09
C GLY A 90 -10.81 20.68 -8.36
N GLU A 91 -10.03 21.75 -8.44
CA GLU A 91 -9.14 22.01 -9.57
C GLU A 91 -7.93 21.06 -9.52
N ARG A 92 -7.47 20.58 -10.69
CA ARG A 92 -6.23 19.80 -10.92
C ARG A 92 -6.19 18.32 -10.56
N TRP A 93 -7.25 17.70 -10.00
CA TRP A 93 -7.21 16.25 -9.73
C TRP A 93 -6.99 15.43 -11.00
N GLN A 94 -7.54 15.85 -12.14
CA GLN A 94 -7.35 15.16 -13.44
C GLN A 94 -5.90 15.23 -13.93
N THR A 95 -5.22 16.36 -13.72
CA THR A 95 -3.79 16.50 -14.02
C THR A 95 -2.97 15.55 -13.16
N SER A 96 -3.20 15.52 -11.85
CA SER A 96 -2.53 14.59 -10.92
C SER A 96 -2.82 13.14 -11.28
N ALA A 97 -4.08 12.81 -11.59
CA ALA A 97 -4.51 11.48 -12.00
C ALA A 97 -3.71 10.96 -13.19
N ARG A 98 -3.66 11.75 -14.27
CA ARG A 98 -2.94 11.36 -15.48
C ARG A 98 -1.43 11.29 -15.26
N PHE A 99 -0.88 12.19 -14.45
CA PHE A 99 0.54 12.15 -14.13
C PHE A 99 0.93 10.90 -13.33
N HIS A 100 0.21 10.57 -12.27
CA HIS A 100 0.50 9.41 -11.44
C HIS A 100 0.23 8.08 -12.16
N LEU A 101 -0.86 7.98 -12.92
CA LEU A 101 -1.07 6.80 -13.78
C LEU A 101 0.07 6.67 -14.81
N GLY A 102 0.50 7.78 -15.40
CA GLY A 102 1.66 7.82 -16.29
C GLY A 102 2.95 7.35 -15.61
N GLN A 103 3.19 7.76 -14.37
CA GLN A 103 4.32 7.30 -13.58
C GLN A 103 4.28 5.79 -13.35
N SER A 104 3.13 5.23 -12.95
CA SER A 104 2.97 3.78 -12.76
C SER A 104 3.18 3.00 -14.07
N LEU A 105 2.66 3.50 -15.18
CA LEU A 105 2.87 2.90 -16.51
C LEU A 105 4.35 2.91 -16.90
N ALA A 106 5.06 4.01 -16.65
CA ALA A 106 6.49 4.12 -16.96
C ALA A 106 7.30 3.10 -16.14
N SER A 107 7.02 2.98 -14.84
CA SER A 107 7.69 2.01 -13.98
C SER A 107 7.39 0.56 -14.37
N ALA A 108 6.21 0.28 -14.94
CA ALA A 108 5.87 -1.02 -15.52
C ALA A 108 6.49 -1.27 -16.92
N GLY A 109 7.33 -0.37 -17.43
CA GLY A 109 7.93 -0.49 -18.77
C GLY A 109 6.99 -0.16 -19.94
N ARG A 110 5.79 0.37 -19.67
CA ARG A 110 4.78 0.74 -20.66
C ARG A 110 4.95 2.20 -21.10
N THR A 111 6.14 2.52 -21.61
CA THR A 111 6.60 3.89 -21.85
C THR A 111 5.71 4.68 -22.82
N ASP A 112 5.21 4.05 -23.88
CA ASP A 112 4.33 4.73 -24.85
C ASP A 112 2.99 5.15 -24.24
N GLU A 113 2.43 4.30 -23.38
CA GLU A 113 1.20 4.61 -22.65
C GLU A 113 1.43 5.71 -21.61
N ALA A 114 2.55 5.62 -20.88
CA ALA A 114 2.97 6.64 -19.93
C ALA A 114 3.11 8.02 -20.60
N ALA A 115 3.79 8.07 -21.76
CA ALA A 115 4.00 9.31 -22.50
C ALA A 115 2.67 9.95 -22.91
N ARG A 116 1.68 9.16 -23.36
CA ARG A 116 0.34 9.65 -23.68
C ARG A 116 -0.36 10.26 -22.47
N MET A 117 -0.33 9.56 -21.32
CA MET A 117 -0.95 10.06 -20.09
C MET A 117 -0.29 11.37 -19.63
N ILE A 118 1.04 11.42 -19.56
CA ILE A 118 1.79 12.60 -19.10
C ILE A 118 1.59 13.78 -20.05
N ALA A 119 1.58 13.56 -21.37
CA ALA A 119 1.36 14.62 -22.34
C ALA A 119 -0.03 15.27 -22.20
N THR A 120 -1.05 14.46 -21.86
CA THR A 120 -2.40 14.99 -21.59
C THR A 120 -2.51 15.72 -20.26
N ALA A 121 -1.74 15.33 -19.24
CA ALA A 121 -1.72 15.99 -17.94
C ALA A 121 -1.29 17.47 -18.04
N ARG A 122 -0.25 17.76 -18.83
CA ARG A 122 0.32 19.12 -18.99
C ARG A 122 -0.59 20.11 -19.72
N ARG A 123 -1.43 19.63 -20.65
CA ARG A 123 -2.25 20.52 -21.48
C ARG A 123 -3.40 21.17 -20.73
N GLU A 124 -3.91 20.56 -19.67
CA GLU A 124 -5.01 21.14 -18.89
C GLU A 124 -4.58 22.31 -18.01
N THR A 125 -3.34 22.31 -17.50
CA THR A 125 -2.80 23.45 -16.74
C THR A 125 -2.62 24.69 -17.61
N GLU A 126 -2.50 24.53 -18.93
CA GLU A 126 -2.34 25.65 -19.88
C GLU A 126 -3.70 26.25 -20.30
N VAL A 127 -4.78 25.46 -20.33
CA VAL A 127 -6.12 25.92 -20.73
C VAL A 127 -6.92 26.48 -19.55
N GLY A 128 -6.64 26.05 -18.31
CA GLY A 128 -7.31 26.53 -17.09
C GLY A 128 -6.70 27.79 -16.45
N GLY A 129 -5.50 28.22 -16.88
CA GLY A 129 -4.77 29.36 -16.31
C GLY A 129 -5.15 30.75 -16.84
N LEU A 130 -6.19 30.85 -17.66
CA LEU A 130 -6.76 32.12 -18.15
C LEU A 130 -8.15 32.33 -17.55
N ARG A 131 -8.22 32.64 -16.26
CA ARG A 131 -9.42 33.22 -15.63
C ARG A 131 -9.00 34.28 -14.63
#